data_AF-A0A356E756-F1
#
_entry.id   AF-A0A356E756-F1
#
_cell.length_a   1.000
_cell.length_b   1.000
_cell.length_c   1.000
_cell.angle_alpha   90.00
_cell.angle_beta   90.00
_cell.angle_gamma   90.00
#
_symmetry.space_group_name_H-M   'P 1'
#
loop_
_entity.id
_entity.type
_entity.pdbx_description
1 polymer ?
#
loop_
_entity_poly.entity_id
_entity_poly.type
_entity_poly.pdbx_seq_one_letter_code
_entity_poly.pdbx_strand_id
1 'polypeptide(L)'
;MQNLKEITEQARAALDELHDKGLDALEVFRVEYFGKKGHFTQLMQGLRDVVAEERPAIGAKINEAKQAILDSLNAKKEAFEQAALNAQLAKETIDVSLPGRKVEIGGLHPVTITIERVVKFFSELGFSVENGPEIESDYYNFDA
;
A
#
# COMPACT_ATOMS: atom_id res chain seq x y z
N MET A 1 14.51 -43.00 -0.31
CA MET A 1 13.61 -42.33 -1.31
C MET A 1 12.13 -42.33 -0.90
N GLN A 2 11.62 -43.28 -0.11
CA GLN A 2 10.22 -43.27 0.38
C GLN A 2 9.90 -42.06 1.27
N ASN A 3 10.78 -41.73 2.23
CA ASN A 3 10.58 -40.57 3.13
C ASN A 3 10.42 -39.20 2.44
N LEU A 4 11.10 -38.94 1.31
CA LEU A 4 10.99 -37.64 0.62
C LEU A 4 9.60 -37.45 0.01
N LYS A 5 9.06 -38.48 -0.65
CA LYS A 5 7.74 -38.42 -1.28
C LYS A 5 6.64 -38.28 -0.23
N GLU A 6 6.72 -39.04 0.85
CA GLU A 6 5.78 -38.98 1.97
C GLU A 6 5.77 -37.59 2.62
N ILE A 7 6.95 -37.02 2.91
CA ILE A 7 7.07 -35.69 3.51
C ILE A 7 6.53 -34.60 2.58
N THR A 8 6.73 -34.73 1.26
CA THR A 8 6.20 -33.75 0.31
C THR A 8 4.69 -33.82 0.15
N GLU A 9 4.11 -35.02 0.16
CA GLU A 9 2.66 -35.19 0.11
C GLU A 9 1.99 -34.72 1.40
N GLN A 10 2.58 -35.04 2.57
CA GLN A 10 2.11 -34.54 3.86
C GLN A 10 2.20 -33.02 3.95
N ALA A 11 3.32 -32.43 3.52
CA ALA A 11 3.48 -30.97 3.49
C ALA A 11 2.45 -30.30 2.58
N ARG A 12 2.14 -30.91 1.43
CA ARG A 12 1.12 -30.40 0.50
C ARG A 12 -0.28 -30.52 1.08
N ALA A 13 -0.64 -31.67 1.66
CA ALA A 13 -1.93 -31.88 2.31
C ALA A 13 -2.13 -30.92 3.50
N ALA A 14 -1.10 -30.74 4.34
CA ALA A 14 -1.14 -29.80 5.45
C ALA A 14 -1.24 -28.34 4.95
N LEU A 15 -0.55 -27.97 3.86
CA LEU A 15 -0.75 -26.67 3.20
C LEU A 15 -2.17 -26.48 2.70
N ASP A 16 -2.80 -27.52 2.14
CA ASP A 16 -4.17 -27.47 1.64
C ASP A 16 -5.20 -27.35 2.77
N GLU A 17 -5.00 -28.04 3.89
CA GLU A 17 -5.85 -27.91 5.10
C GLU A 17 -5.75 -26.54 5.80
N LEU A 18 -4.69 -25.77 5.54
CA LEU A 18 -4.49 -24.44 6.12
C LEU A 18 -5.37 -23.35 5.47
N HIS A 19 -6.28 -23.72 4.56
CA HIS A 19 -7.08 -22.81 3.74
C HIS A 19 -7.85 -21.72 4.52
N ASP A 20 -8.18 -21.96 5.80
CA ASP A 20 -9.01 -21.05 6.61
C ASP A 20 -8.38 -20.67 7.96
N LYS A 21 -7.14 -21.08 8.25
CA LYS A 21 -6.54 -20.94 9.60
C LYS A 21 -5.73 -19.64 9.81
N GLY A 22 -5.59 -18.81 8.78
CA GLY A 22 -4.94 -17.49 8.85
C GLY A 22 -3.40 -17.52 8.89
N LEU A 23 -2.79 -16.33 9.03
CA LEU A 23 -1.32 -16.16 8.97
C LEU A 23 -0.57 -16.89 10.09
N ASP A 24 -1.13 -16.97 11.29
CA ASP A 24 -0.47 -17.64 12.43
C ASP A 24 -0.27 -19.13 12.16
N ALA A 25 -1.25 -19.77 11.53
CA ALA A 25 -1.18 -21.18 11.18
C ALA A 25 -0.17 -21.45 10.05
N LEU A 26 0.02 -20.50 9.14
CA LEU A 26 1.09 -20.56 8.12
C LEU A 26 2.49 -20.46 8.74
N GLU A 27 2.68 -19.63 9.77
CA GLU A 27 3.97 -19.54 10.47
C GLU A 27 4.25 -20.81 11.29
N VAL A 28 3.24 -21.41 11.92
CA VAL A 28 3.38 -22.73 12.59
C VAL A 28 3.84 -23.79 11.59
N PHE A 29 3.18 -23.89 10.43
CA PHE A 29 3.57 -24.80 9.36
C PHE A 29 5.00 -24.54 8.86
N ARG A 30 5.37 -23.27 8.67
CA ARG A 30 6.72 -22.88 8.24
C ARG A 30 7.77 -23.36 9.23
N VAL A 31 7.53 -23.20 10.53
CA VAL A 31 8.46 -23.65 11.58
C VAL A 31 8.55 -25.18 11.63
N GLU A 32 7.43 -25.88 11.48
CA GLU A 32 7.37 -27.35 11.52
C GLU A 32 8.11 -28.00 10.34
N TYR A 33 7.95 -27.49 9.12
CA TYR A 33 8.55 -28.11 7.93
C TYR A 33 9.93 -27.53 7.57
N PHE A 34 10.14 -26.22 7.75
CA PHE A 34 11.36 -25.51 7.33
C PHE A 34 12.23 -24.98 8.47
N GLY A 35 11.82 -25.14 9.73
CA GLY A 35 12.59 -24.69 10.89
C GLY A 35 13.91 -25.44 11.07
N LYS A 36 14.67 -25.04 12.11
CA LYS A 36 15.98 -25.65 12.45
C LYS A 36 15.88 -27.16 12.76
N LYS A 37 14.73 -27.62 13.24
CA LYS A 37 14.41 -29.03 13.49
C LYS A 37 13.35 -29.57 12.52
N GLY A 38 13.03 -28.85 11.45
CA GLY A 38 11.93 -29.19 10.56
C GLY A 38 12.22 -30.37 9.64
N HIS A 39 11.17 -30.96 9.08
CA HIS A 39 11.24 -32.17 8.26
C HIS A 39 12.25 -32.06 7.09
N PHE A 40 12.28 -30.92 6.39
CA PHE A 40 13.24 -30.70 5.29
C PHE A 40 14.69 -30.54 5.79
N THR A 41 14.89 -29.97 6.98
CA THR A 41 16.22 -29.81 7.58
C THR A 41 16.78 -31.15 8.08
N GLN A 42 15.93 -32.01 8.64
CA GLN A 42 16.29 -33.37 9.05
C GLN A 42 16.64 -34.25 7.84
N LEU A 43 15.85 -34.16 6.76
CA LEU A 43 16.14 -34.82 5.48
C LEU A 43 17.50 -34.42 4.90
N MET A 44 17.85 -33.13 5.00
CA MET A 44 19.17 -32.64 4.58
C MET A 44 20.32 -33.09 5.49
N GLN A 45 20.07 -33.33 6.78
CA GLN A 45 21.10 -33.87 7.69
C GLN A 45 21.36 -35.35 7.42
N GLY A 46 20.34 -36.12 7.06
CA GLY A 46 20.46 -37.55 6.70
C GLY A 46 21.26 -37.82 5.42
N LEU A 47 21.54 -36.79 4.59
CA LEU A 47 22.46 -36.90 3.45
C LEU A 47 23.91 -37.20 3.86
N ARG A 48 24.27 -37.00 5.13
CA ARG A 48 25.59 -37.36 5.67
C ARG A 48 25.85 -38.87 5.62
N ASP A 49 24.81 -39.69 5.67
CA ASP A 49 24.92 -41.15 5.73
C ASP A 49 24.91 -41.81 4.33
N VAL A 50 24.83 -41.01 3.26
CA VAL A 50 24.76 -41.49 1.87
C VAL A 50 26.13 -41.47 1.19
N VAL A 51 26.38 -42.41 0.28
CA VAL A 51 27.62 -42.53 -0.52
C VAL A 51 27.86 -41.25 -1.34
N ALA A 52 29.12 -40.81 -1.42
CA ALA A 52 29.50 -39.51 -1.99
C ALA A 52 29.02 -39.28 -3.45
N GLU A 53 28.92 -40.35 -4.24
CA GLU A 53 28.47 -40.27 -5.64
C GLU A 53 26.96 -40.01 -5.79
N GLU A 54 26.12 -40.46 -4.85
CA GLU A 54 24.66 -40.27 -4.92
C GLU A 54 24.18 -39.00 -4.18
N ARG A 55 25.04 -38.41 -3.33
CA ARG A 55 24.73 -37.18 -2.57
C ARG A 55 24.26 -36.01 -3.44
N PRO A 56 24.87 -35.69 -4.61
CA PRO A 56 24.45 -34.54 -5.42
C PRO A 56 23.04 -34.73 -6.00
N ALA A 57 22.73 -35.93 -6.50
CA ALA A 57 21.44 -36.23 -7.12
C ALA A 57 20.30 -36.22 -6.08
N ILE A 58 20.56 -36.72 -4.88
CA ILE A 58 19.58 -36.74 -3.79
C ILE A 58 19.39 -35.33 -3.21
N GLY A 59 20.47 -34.57 -3.02
CA GLY A 59 20.40 -33.18 -2.56
C GLY A 59 19.62 -32.27 -3.52
N ALA A 60 19.79 -32.46 -4.83
CA ALA A 60 19.03 -31.74 -5.86
C ALA A 60 17.51 -32.01 -5.74
N LYS A 61 17.10 -33.28 -5.62
CA LYS A 61 15.68 -33.65 -5.46
C LYS A 61 15.06 -33.10 -4.19
N ILE A 62 15.80 -33.09 -3.08
CA ILE A 62 15.31 -32.51 -1.82
C ILE A 62 15.14 -30.99 -1.94
N ASN A 63 16.10 -30.30 -2.58
CA ASN A 63 16.00 -28.87 -2.80
C ASN A 63 14.84 -28.49 -3.74
N GLU A 64 14.64 -29.25 -4.82
CA GLU A 64 13.52 -29.05 -5.74
C GLU A 64 12.17 -29.18 -5.02
N ALA A 65 12.00 -30.27 -4.26
CA ALA A 65 10.80 -30.50 -3.46
C ALA A 65 10.59 -29.41 -2.39
N LYS A 66 11.67 -29.01 -1.70
CA LYS A 66 11.66 -27.92 -0.72
C LYS A 66 11.21 -26.61 -1.36
N GLN A 67 11.73 -26.29 -2.55
CA GLN A 67 11.39 -25.06 -3.26
C GLN A 67 9.93 -25.06 -3.69
N ALA A 68 9.42 -26.16 -4.26
CA ALA A 68 8.02 -26.24 -4.67
C ALA A 68 7.02 -26.00 -3.52
N ILE A 69 7.31 -26.55 -2.34
CA ILE A 69 6.48 -26.33 -1.14
C ILE A 69 6.66 -24.90 -0.61
N LEU A 70 7.87 -24.34 -0.67
CA LEU A 70 8.15 -22.97 -0.24
C LEU A 70 7.44 -21.94 -1.15
N ASP A 71 7.43 -22.16 -2.46
CA ASP A 71 6.73 -21.31 -3.42
C ASP A 71 5.22 -21.36 -3.17
N SER A 72 4.66 -22.55 -2.91
CA SER A 72 3.25 -22.73 -2.56
C SER A 72 2.89 -22.03 -1.24
N LEU A 73 3.78 -22.10 -0.24
CA LEU A 73 3.62 -21.41 1.03
C LEU A 73 3.62 -19.88 0.85
N ASN A 74 4.56 -19.35 0.06
CA ASN A 74 4.66 -17.93 -0.21
C ASN A 74 3.41 -17.42 -0.95
N ALA A 75 2.93 -18.17 -1.95
CA ALA A 75 1.71 -17.82 -2.69
C ALA A 75 0.48 -17.77 -1.76
N LYS A 76 0.33 -18.74 -0.84
CA LYS A 76 -0.75 -18.70 0.16
C LYS A 76 -0.60 -17.51 1.10
N LYS A 77 0.61 -17.27 1.62
CA LYS A 77 0.88 -16.13 2.51
C LYS A 77 0.48 -14.80 1.86
N GLU A 78 0.88 -14.59 0.60
CA GLU A 78 0.52 -13.39 -0.16
C GLU A 78 -1.00 -13.28 -0.33
N ALA A 79 -1.69 -14.38 -0.65
CA ALA A 79 -3.15 -14.38 -0.77
C ALA A 79 -3.86 -13.99 0.55
N PHE A 80 -3.39 -14.49 1.70
CA PHE A 80 -3.92 -14.12 3.01
C PHE A 80 -3.64 -12.66 3.37
N GLU A 81 -2.43 -12.16 3.09
CA GLU A 81 -2.06 -10.76 3.31
C GLU A 81 -2.92 -9.83 2.46
N GLN A 82 -3.13 -10.15 1.18
CA GLN A 82 -4.01 -9.40 0.29
C GLN A 82 -5.47 -9.44 0.76
N ALA A 83 -5.97 -10.60 1.20
CA ALA A 83 -7.32 -10.72 1.72
C ALA A 83 -7.53 -9.87 2.99
N ALA A 84 -6.57 -9.91 3.92
CA ALA A 84 -6.60 -9.09 5.13
C ALA A 84 -6.56 -7.59 4.81
N LEU A 85 -5.70 -7.16 3.89
CA LEU A 85 -5.63 -5.79 3.42
C LEU A 85 -6.95 -5.34 2.78
N ASN A 86 -7.50 -6.13 1.86
CA ASN A 86 -8.76 -5.80 1.20
C ASN A 86 -9.94 -5.73 2.18
N ALA A 87 -9.97 -6.60 3.19
CA ALA A 87 -10.98 -6.54 4.25
C ALA A 87 -10.86 -5.25 5.07
N GLN A 88 -9.63 -4.82 5.38
CA GLN A 88 -9.39 -3.54 6.06
C GLN A 88 -9.80 -2.34 5.20
N LEU A 89 -9.40 -2.31 3.93
CA LEU A 89 -9.78 -1.25 2.99
C LEU A 89 -11.30 -1.15 2.80
N ALA A 90 -12.00 -2.29 2.68
CA ALA A 90 -13.45 -2.32 2.58
C ALA A 90 -14.13 -1.76 3.83
N LYS A 91 -13.58 -2.05 5.02
CA LYS A 91 -14.08 -1.53 6.29
C LYS A 91 -13.86 -0.02 6.44
N GLU A 92 -12.74 0.48 5.92
CA GLU A 92 -12.35 1.89 6.00
C GLU A 92 -12.82 2.72 4.80
N THR A 93 -13.61 2.12 3.89
CA THR A 93 -14.16 2.83 2.74
C THR A 93 -15.18 3.88 3.20
N ILE A 94 -14.96 5.12 2.76
CA ILE A 94 -15.83 6.27 3.05
C ILE A 94 -16.40 6.85 1.77
N ASP A 95 -17.52 7.58 1.89
CA ASP A 95 -18.07 8.35 0.78
C ASP A 95 -17.22 9.62 0.55
N VAL A 96 -16.45 9.61 -0.53
CA VAL A 96 -15.57 10.72 -0.94
C VAL A 96 -16.32 11.92 -1.53
N SER A 97 -17.64 11.80 -1.79
CA SER A 97 -18.46 12.89 -2.30
C SER A 97 -19.00 13.81 -1.20
N LEU A 98 -18.89 13.39 0.08
CA LEU A 98 -19.37 14.18 1.21
C LEU A 98 -18.63 15.52 1.31
N PRO A 99 -19.34 16.60 1.68
CA PRO A 99 -18.70 17.89 1.88
C PRO A 99 -17.65 17.78 2.99
N GLY A 100 -16.41 18.14 2.65
CA GLY A 100 -15.31 18.19 3.61
C GLY A 100 -15.54 19.25 4.69
N ARG A 101 -14.83 19.10 5.80
CA ARG A 101 -14.78 20.12 6.84
C ARG A 101 -13.99 21.32 6.31
N LYS A 102 -14.67 22.44 6.06
CA LYS A 102 -14.08 23.66 5.48
C LYS A 102 -14.33 24.87 6.36
N VAL A 103 -13.41 25.82 6.29
CA VAL A 103 -13.62 27.19 6.75
C VAL A 103 -14.26 27.97 5.59
N GLU A 104 -15.15 28.90 5.91
CA GLU A 104 -15.76 29.76 4.89
C GLU A 104 -14.71 30.64 4.21
N ILE A 105 -14.80 30.73 2.88
CA ILE A 105 -14.00 31.67 2.10
C ILE A 105 -14.74 32.99 2.11
N GLY A 106 -14.06 34.06 2.54
CA GLY A 106 -14.60 35.41 2.47
C GLY A 106 -14.77 35.89 1.02
N GLY A 107 -15.58 36.92 0.84
CA GLY A 107 -15.77 37.58 -0.46
C GLY A 107 -15.36 39.05 -0.38
N LEU A 108 -15.00 39.61 -1.54
CA LEU A 108 -14.86 41.06 -1.67
C LEU A 108 -16.24 41.73 -1.59
N HIS A 109 -16.28 42.95 -1.07
CA HIS A 109 -17.52 43.74 -1.07
C HIS A 109 -17.94 44.05 -2.52
N PRO A 110 -19.25 44.03 -2.87
CA PRO A 110 -19.70 44.27 -4.25
C PRO A 110 -19.22 45.59 -4.89
N VAL A 111 -19.06 46.64 -4.06
CA VAL A 111 -18.47 47.92 -4.50
C VAL A 111 -17.02 47.75 -4.92
N THR A 112 -16.22 47.03 -4.14
CA THR A 112 -14.82 46.73 -4.48
C THR A 112 -14.73 45.94 -5.78
N ILE A 113 -15.57 44.92 -5.98
CA ILE A 113 -15.62 44.14 -7.22
C ILE A 113 -15.89 45.04 -8.43
N THR A 114 -16.82 45.99 -8.27
CA THR A 114 -17.18 46.93 -9.34
C THR A 114 -16.04 47.90 -9.64
N ILE A 115 -15.43 48.49 -8.61
CA ILE A 115 -14.28 49.40 -8.75
C ILE A 115 -13.13 48.67 -9.45
N GLU A 116 -12.73 47.48 -8.99
CA GLU A 116 -11.64 46.70 -9.59
C GLU A 116 -11.94 46.36 -11.05
N ARG A 117 -13.19 46.02 -11.39
CA ARG A 117 -13.59 45.71 -12.75
C ARG A 117 -13.50 46.94 -13.67
N VAL A 118 -13.93 48.12 -13.19
CA VAL A 118 -13.83 49.37 -13.95
C VAL A 118 -12.36 49.76 -14.13
N VAL A 119 -11.58 49.76 -13.04
CA VAL A 119 -10.14 50.04 -13.06
C VAL A 119 -9.43 49.16 -14.09
N LYS A 120 -9.71 47.86 -14.10
CA LYS A 120 -9.12 46.91 -15.06
C LYS A 120 -9.32 47.34 -16.51
N PHE A 121 -10.53 47.73 -16.89
CA PHE A 121 -10.83 48.14 -18.27
C PHE A 121 -10.02 49.36 -18.71
N PHE A 122 -9.86 50.35 -17.83
CA PHE A 122 -9.09 51.56 -18.16
C PHE A 122 -7.58 51.34 -18.08
N SER A 123 -7.10 50.49 -17.17
CA SER A 123 -5.70 50.09 -17.12
C SER A 123 -5.26 49.38 -18.40
N GLU A 124 -6.13 48.57 -19.02
CA GLU A 124 -5.87 47.95 -20.32
C GLU A 124 -5.73 48.98 -21.46
N LEU A 125 -6.29 50.17 -21.31
CA LEU A 125 -6.15 51.29 -22.24
C LEU A 125 -4.95 52.20 -21.93
N GLY A 126 -4.15 51.88 -20.91
CA GLY A 126 -2.96 52.62 -20.52
C GLY A 126 -3.18 53.73 -19.48
N PHE A 127 -4.35 53.78 -18.82
CA PHE A 127 -4.59 54.73 -17.72
C PHE A 127 -3.99 54.23 -16.40
N SER A 128 -3.45 55.15 -15.59
CA SER A 128 -3.01 54.89 -14.22
C SER A 128 -4.13 55.17 -13.20
N VAL A 129 -4.02 54.56 -12.02
CA VAL A 129 -4.95 54.77 -10.90
C VAL A 129 -4.32 55.75 -9.92
N GLU A 130 -5.02 56.84 -9.63
CA GLU A 130 -4.63 57.83 -8.62
C GLU A 130 -5.69 57.86 -7.51
N ASN A 131 -5.26 58.08 -6.26
CA ASN A 131 -6.16 58.25 -5.11
C ASN A 131 -5.92 59.62 -4.47
N GLY A 132 -6.98 60.23 -3.93
CA GLY A 132 -6.94 61.51 -3.21
C GLY A 132 -7.47 61.41 -1.79
N PRO A 133 -7.38 62.48 -0.99
CA PRO A 133 -7.99 62.53 0.33
C PRO A 133 -9.53 62.55 0.23
N GLU A 134 -10.22 61.96 1.22
CA GLU A 134 -11.69 61.99 1.28
C GLU A 134 -12.24 63.35 1.77
N ILE A 135 -11.44 64.08 2.56
CA ILE A 135 -11.76 65.44 2.99
C ILE A 135 -10.95 66.38 2.10
N GLU A 136 -11.66 67.23 1.36
CA GLU A 136 -11.08 68.12 0.38
C GLU A 136 -11.39 69.60 0.70
N SER A 137 -10.53 70.51 0.23
CA SER A 137 -10.75 71.95 0.38
C SER A 137 -11.77 72.48 -0.63
N ASP A 138 -12.40 73.62 -0.29
CA ASP A 138 -13.36 74.30 -1.18
C ASP A 138 -12.75 74.59 -2.57
N TYR A 139 -11.48 75.02 -2.58
CA TYR A 139 -10.76 75.33 -3.80
C TYR A 139 -10.67 74.12 -4.75
N TYR A 140 -10.20 72.96 -4.28
CA TYR A 140 -10.00 71.78 -5.13
C TYR A 140 -11.30 71.06 -5.48
N ASN A 141 -12.36 71.22 -4.69
CA ASN A 141 -13.64 70.55 -4.93
C ASN A 141 -14.63 71.39 -5.76
N PHE A 142 -14.52 72.73 -5.73
CA PHE A 142 -15.49 73.62 -6.36
C PHE A 142 -14.90 74.79 -7.19
N ASP A 143 -13.77 75.40 -6.80
CA ASP A 143 -13.29 76.62 -7.47
C ASP A 143 -12.28 76.41 -8.61
N ALA A 144 -11.36 75.43 -8.46
CA ALA A 144 -10.17 75.26 -9.29
C ALA A 144 -10.45 74.98 -10.78
#